data_AF-A0A1M7TSA1-F1
#
_entry.id   AF-A0A1M7TSA1-F1
#
_cell.length_a   1.000
_cell.length_b   1.000
_cell.length_c   1.000
_cell.angle_alpha   90.00
_cell.angle_beta   90.00
_cell.angle_gamma   90.00
#
_symmetry.space_group_name_H-M   'P 1'
#
loop_
_entity.id
_entity.type
_entity.pdbx_description
1 polymer ?
#
loop_
_entity_poly.entity_id
_entity_poly.type
_entity_poly.pdbx_seq_one_letter_code
_entity_poly.pdbx_strand_id
1 'polypeptide(L)'
;MKVGRTGLSIVFIALSMYRFCDAQTLPTPDEFDRSLKACADSQKISLSANIIDSISKLYSGESSRQVLRSSSEFLLLIPEGNRIEAYRLYADCIAKIVPQIATTAVPTPSPTPPTPPTVYRICAGEYERACPPHDVYLYCGSSIEGWAKDRCTAYTARRLNTYGGNKCGYSLDEIICSGSK
;
A
#
# COMPACT_ATOMS: atom_id res chain seq x y z
N MET A 1 -36.46 -63.33 -9.25
CA MET A 1 -35.52 -62.24 -8.91
C MET A 1 -36.08 -60.94 -9.49
N LYS A 2 -36.61 -60.04 -8.66
CA LYS A 2 -37.16 -58.73 -9.09
C LYS A 2 -36.67 -57.67 -8.12
N VAL A 3 -36.06 -56.64 -8.72
CA VAL A 3 -35.25 -55.58 -8.14
C VAL A 3 -36.15 -54.56 -7.42
N GLY A 4 -35.87 -54.29 -6.15
CA GLY A 4 -36.47 -53.19 -5.38
C GLY A 4 -35.72 -51.88 -5.64
N ARG A 5 -36.43 -50.86 -6.15
CA ARG A 5 -35.92 -49.50 -6.33
C ARG A 5 -36.08 -48.72 -5.02
N THR A 6 -34.97 -48.49 -4.34
CA THR A 6 -34.88 -47.67 -3.12
C THR A 6 -35.04 -46.19 -3.47
N GLY A 7 -36.01 -45.55 -2.83
CA GLY A 7 -36.39 -44.15 -3.06
C GLY A 7 -35.31 -43.16 -2.65
N LEU A 8 -35.03 -42.23 -3.56
CA LEU A 8 -34.20 -41.06 -3.37
C LEU A 8 -34.98 -40.02 -2.55
N SER A 9 -34.74 -39.95 -1.24
CA SER A 9 -35.27 -38.88 -0.39
C SER A 9 -34.34 -37.66 -0.46
N ILE A 10 -34.82 -36.64 -1.16
CA ILE A 10 -34.21 -35.31 -1.27
C ILE A 10 -34.52 -34.55 0.03
N VAL A 11 -33.53 -34.37 0.91
CA VAL A 11 -33.63 -33.47 2.06
C VAL A 11 -32.98 -32.14 1.68
N PHE A 12 -33.79 -31.19 1.21
CA PHE A 12 -33.41 -29.78 1.08
C PHE A 12 -33.36 -29.16 2.48
N ILE A 13 -32.19 -29.20 3.14
CA ILE A 13 -31.94 -28.38 4.33
C ILE A 13 -31.70 -26.95 3.84
N ALA A 14 -32.73 -26.11 3.97
CA ALA A 14 -32.66 -24.68 3.80
C ALA A 14 -31.73 -24.06 4.87
N LEU A 15 -30.45 -23.93 4.54
CA LEU A 15 -29.47 -23.14 5.29
C LEU A 15 -29.77 -21.64 5.08
N SER A 16 -30.82 -21.16 5.74
CA SER A 16 -31.02 -19.75 6.03
C SER A 16 -30.17 -19.39 7.27
N MET A 17 -28.85 -19.35 7.10
CA MET A 17 -27.97 -18.71 8.08
C MET A 17 -28.05 -17.21 7.87
N TYR A 18 -29.00 -16.60 8.57
CA TYR A 18 -29.00 -15.18 8.86
C TYR A 18 -27.62 -14.78 9.37
N ARG A 19 -26.93 -13.94 8.59
CA ARG A 19 -25.74 -13.21 9.01
C ARG A 19 -26.19 -12.22 10.09
N PHE A 20 -26.14 -12.64 11.35
CA PHE A 20 -26.09 -11.68 12.46
C PHE A 20 -24.86 -10.83 12.23
N CYS A 21 -25.08 -9.58 11.84
CA CYS A 21 -24.04 -8.57 11.78
C CYS A 21 -23.80 -8.13 13.23
N ASP A 22 -23.13 -8.96 14.01
CA ASP A 22 -22.70 -8.56 15.35
C ASP A 22 -21.79 -7.35 15.20
N ALA A 23 -22.24 -6.22 15.73
CA ALA A 23 -21.38 -5.08 15.92
C ALA A 23 -20.24 -5.56 16.81
N GLN A 24 -19.06 -5.78 16.24
CA GLN A 24 -17.90 -6.24 16.98
C GLN A 24 -17.53 -5.15 17.98
N THR A 25 -17.95 -5.35 19.23
CA THR A 25 -17.53 -4.52 20.35
C THR A 25 -16.04 -4.72 20.53
N LEU A 26 -15.28 -3.63 20.47
CA LEU A 26 -13.87 -3.63 20.80
C LEU A 26 -13.67 -4.28 22.18
N PRO A 27 -12.66 -5.14 22.36
CA PRO A 27 -12.40 -5.75 23.66
C PRO A 27 -12.12 -4.67 24.70
N THR A 28 -12.51 -4.92 25.94
CA THR A 28 -12.12 -4.05 27.05
C THR A 28 -10.59 -4.08 27.24
N PRO A 29 -9.97 -3.06 27.87
CA PRO A 29 -8.52 -3.06 28.11
C PRO A 29 -8.00 -4.33 28.78
N ASP A 30 -8.74 -4.87 29.76
CA ASP A 30 -8.39 -6.10 30.46
C ASP A 30 -8.53 -7.36 29.58
N GLU A 31 -9.46 -7.37 28.64
CA GLU A 31 -9.59 -8.45 27.66
C GLU A 31 -8.50 -8.40 26.60
N PHE A 32 -8.15 -7.19 26.15
CA PHE A 32 -7.07 -6.97 25.20
C PHE A 32 -5.73 -7.40 25.80
N ASP A 33 -5.41 -6.97 27.01
CA ASP A 33 -4.15 -7.33 27.70
C ASP A 33 -4.03 -8.85 27.91
N ARG A 34 -5.10 -9.49 28.39
CA ARG A 34 -5.13 -10.95 28.56
C ARG A 34 -4.95 -11.68 27.23
N SER A 35 -5.59 -11.22 26.17
CA SER A 35 -5.50 -11.83 24.84
C SER A 35 -4.10 -11.63 24.23
N LEU A 36 -3.51 -10.45 24.42
CA LEU A 36 -2.17 -10.12 23.94
C LEU A 36 -1.12 -10.99 24.61
N LYS A 37 -1.20 -11.11 25.93
CA LYS A 37 -0.30 -11.96 26.72
C LYS A 37 -0.42 -13.43 26.30
N ALA A 38 -1.64 -13.96 26.22
CA ALA A 38 -1.87 -15.34 25.78
C ALA A 38 -1.31 -15.61 24.37
N CYS A 39 -1.46 -14.65 23.46
CA CYS A 39 -0.90 -14.77 22.11
C CYS A 39 0.63 -14.72 22.12
N ALA A 40 1.24 -13.77 22.83
CA ALA A 40 2.70 -13.67 22.92
C ALA A 40 3.32 -14.93 23.52
N ASP A 41 2.71 -15.48 24.57
CA ASP A 41 3.11 -16.74 25.19
C ASP A 41 3.02 -17.90 24.18
N SER A 42 1.93 -17.98 23.40
CA SER A 42 1.77 -18.99 22.35
C SER A 42 2.80 -18.86 21.22
N GLN A 43 3.24 -17.64 20.90
CA GLN A 43 4.24 -17.39 19.86
C GLN A 43 5.67 -17.37 20.39
N LYS A 44 5.87 -17.59 21.69
CA LYS A 44 7.17 -17.48 22.38
C LYS A 44 7.85 -16.12 22.15
N ILE A 45 7.05 -15.06 22.03
CA ILE A 45 7.55 -13.69 21.87
C ILE A 45 7.85 -13.15 23.26
N SER A 46 9.12 -12.84 23.53
CA SER A 46 9.52 -12.19 24.77
C SER A 46 9.07 -10.73 24.76
N LEU A 47 8.06 -10.41 25.56
CA LEU A 47 7.58 -9.05 25.73
C LEU A 47 8.47 -8.33 26.74
N SER A 48 9.22 -7.33 26.28
CA SER A 48 9.87 -6.42 27.22
C SER A 48 8.82 -5.62 27.98
N ALA A 49 9.06 -5.33 29.26
CA ALA A 49 8.15 -4.54 30.09
C ALA A 49 7.81 -3.19 29.44
N ASN A 50 8.78 -2.60 28.73
CA ASN A 50 8.61 -1.34 27.99
C ASN A 50 7.60 -1.46 26.84
N ILE A 51 7.57 -2.58 26.12
CA ILE A 51 6.62 -2.79 25.01
C ILE A 51 5.21 -2.97 25.56
N ILE A 52 5.04 -3.73 26.66
CA ILE A 52 3.74 -3.93 27.30
C ILE A 52 3.17 -2.61 27.82
N ASP A 53 4.00 -1.82 28.52
CA ASP A 53 3.59 -0.53 29.06
C ASP A 53 3.18 0.45 27.94
N SER A 54 3.97 0.53 26.87
CA SER A 54 3.61 1.34 25.69
C SER A 54 2.29 0.90 25.06
N ILE A 55 2.07 -0.40 24.89
CA ILE A 55 0.83 -0.93 24.30
C ILE A 55 -0.38 -0.67 25.21
N SER A 56 -0.23 -0.88 26.52
CA SER A 56 -1.29 -0.66 27.49
C SER A 56 -1.71 0.82 27.56
N LYS A 57 -0.74 1.74 27.54
CA LYS A 57 -0.99 3.19 27.45
C LYS A 57 -1.72 3.58 26.17
N LEU A 58 -1.38 2.93 25.05
CA LEU A 58 -2.07 3.17 23.78
C LEU A 58 -3.53 2.68 23.80
N TYR A 59 -3.79 1.58 24.47
CA TYR A 59 -5.12 0.98 24.51
C TYR A 59 -6.05 1.62 25.56
N SER A 60 -5.50 2.06 26.70
CA SER A 60 -6.25 2.64 27.82
C SER A 60 -6.78 4.07 27.58
N GLY A 61 -6.45 4.69 26.44
CA GLY A 61 -7.20 5.85 25.93
C GLY A 61 -6.56 7.22 26.15
N GLU A 62 -5.28 7.29 26.52
CA GLU A 62 -4.55 8.58 26.54
C GLU A 62 -4.13 9.03 25.13
N SER A 63 -3.96 8.08 24.21
CA SER A 63 -3.85 8.34 22.78
C SER A 63 -5.06 7.72 22.08
N SER A 64 -5.93 8.60 21.58
CA SER A 64 -7.16 8.34 20.82
C SER A 64 -7.15 7.05 20.01
N ARG A 65 -8.30 6.34 20.01
CA ARG A 65 -8.70 5.05 19.37
C ARG A 65 -8.27 4.76 17.90
N GLN A 66 -7.41 5.57 17.31
CA GLN A 66 -6.94 5.49 15.93
C GLN A 66 -5.54 4.89 15.78
N VAL A 67 -4.72 4.84 16.84
CA VAL A 67 -3.26 4.62 16.71
C VAL A 67 -2.87 3.17 16.38
N LEU A 68 -3.73 2.19 16.62
CA LEU A 68 -3.49 0.78 16.24
C LEU A 68 -4.09 0.41 14.88
N ARG A 69 -4.44 1.40 14.04
CA ARG A 69 -5.01 1.15 12.71
C ARG A 69 -3.98 0.63 11.71
N SER A 70 -2.72 1.04 11.86
CA SER A 70 -1.64 0.60 10.97
C SER A 70 -0.43 0.13 11.76
N SER A 71 0.25 -0.88 11.20
CA SER A 71 1.53 -1.36 11.74
C SER A 71 2.57 -0.23 11.77
N SER A 72 2.53 0.68 10.80
CA SER A 72 3.49 1.80 10.70
C SER A 72 3.34 2.79 11.86
N GLU A 73 2.11 3.20 12.18
CA GLU A 73 1.85 4.11 13.31
C GLU A 73 2.23 3.46 14.65
N PHE A 74 1.90 2.18 14.82
CA PHE A 74 2.32 1.42 15.99
C PHE A 74 3.86 1.40 16.13
N LEU A 75 4.59 1.14 15.04
CA LEU A 75 6.05 1.06 15.07
C LEU A 75 6.76 2.42 15.31
N LEU A 76 6.11 3.54 15.00
CA LEU A 76 6.66 4.87 15.31
C LEU A 76 6.75 5.14 16.82
N LEU A 77 5.92 4.47 17.62
CA LEU A 77 5.86 4.62 19.07
C LEU A 77 6.80 3.68 19.82
N ILE A 78 7.43 2.75 19.09
CA ILE A 78 8.37 1.80 19.64
C ILE A 78 9.80 2.29 19.37
N PRO A 79 10.69 2.30 20.39
CA PRO A 79 12.10 2.60 20.19
C PRO A 79 12.72 1.75 19.07
N GLU A 80 13.63 2.33 18.29
CA GLU A 80 14.13 1.70 17.06
C GLU A 80 14.70 0.29 17.26
N GLY A 81 15.41 0.09 18.38
CA GLY A 81 16.01 -1.21 18.74
C GLY A 81 15.00 -2.32 19.01
N ASN A 82 13.72 -2.01 19.20
CA ASN A 82 12.65 -2.97 19.52
C ASN A 82 11.61 -3.09 18.39
N ARG A 83 11.80 -2.41 17.26
CA ARG A 83 10.78 -2.34 16.20
C ARG A 83 10.54 -3.69 15.52
N ILE A 84 11.54 -4.54 15.40
CA ILE A 84 11.40 -5.86 14.76
C ILE A 84 10.53 -6.78 15.62
N GLU A 85 10.79 -6.83 16.93
CA GLU A 85 10.01 -7.62 17.90
C GLU A 85 8.59 -7.09 18.00
N ALA A 86 8.43 -5.77 18.07
CA ALA A 86 7.12 -5.15 18.10
C ALA A 86 6.33 -5.41 16.81
N TYR A 87 6.97 -5.38 15.64
CA TYR A 87 6.31 -5.71 14.37
C TYR A 87 5.77 -7.14 14.37
N ARG A 88 6.57 -8.11 14.83
CA ARG A 88 6.13 -9.51 14.97
C ARG A 88 4.94 -9.62 15.91
N LEU A 89 5.01 -8.99 17.08
CA LEU A 89 3.91 -8.94 18.03
C LEU A 89 2.64 -8.33 17.41
N TYR A 90 2.78 -7.25 16.64
CA TYR A 90 1.65 -6.61 15.98
C TYR A 90 1.00 -7.54 14.95
N ALA A 91 1.81 -8.10 14.04
CA ALA A 91 1.34 -8.96 12.96
C ALA A 91 0.73 -10.27 13.47
N ASP A 92 1.37 -10.90 14.46
CA ASP A 92 0.98 -12.22 14.92
C ASP A 92 -0.10 -12.18 16.01
N CYS A 93 -0.19 -11.09 16.78
CA CYS A 93 -1.10 -10.98 17.91
C CYS A 93 -2.09 -9.81 17.79
N ILE A 94 -1.62 -8.57 17.74
CA ILE A 94 -2.50 -7.40 17.82
C ILE A 94 -3.51 -7.38 16.67
N ALA A 95 -3.07 -7.68 15.45
CA ALA A 95 -3.92 -7.73 14.25
C ALA A 95 -5.02 -8.82 14.32
N LYS A 96 -4.87 -9.83 15.18
CA LYS A 96 -5.87 -10.88 15.40
C LYS A 96 -6.83 -10.56 16.54
N ILE A 97 -6.36 -9.81 17.55
CA ILE A 97 -7.11 -9.48 18.77
C ILE A 97 -8.00 -8.26 18.56
N VAL A 98 -7.45 -7.24 17.91
CA VAL A 98 -8.25 -6.11 17.44
C VAL A 98 -8.89 -6.63 16.16
N PRO A 99 -10.15 -7.10 16.17
CA PRO A 99 -10.84 -7.25 14.90
C PRO A 99 -10.63 -5.93 14.19
N GLN A 100 -10.17 -5.97 12.94
CA GLN A 100 -10.13 -4.78 12.12
C GLN A 100 -11.56 -4.27 12.16
N ILE A 101 -11.84 -3.31 13.06
CA ILE A 101 -13.04 -2.49 13.05
C ILE A 101 -12.99 -2.04 11.63
N ALA A 102 -13.83 -2.65 10.81
CA ALA A 102 -13.71 -2.54 9.40
C ALA A 102 -13.88 -1.05 9.18
N THR A 103 -12.74 -0.37 9.02
CA THR A 103 -12.56 0.65 8.04
C THR A 103 -13.33 0.06 6.89
N THR A 104 -14.54 0.57 6.69
CA THR A 104 -15.17 0.67 5.40
C THR A 104 -14.01 0.86 4.46
N ALA A 105 -13.55 -0.27 3.93
CA ALA A 105 -12.46 -0.29 3.01
C ALA A 105 -13.11 0.40 1.83
N VAL A 106 -12.85 1.70 1.71
CA VAL A 106 -12.48 2.21 0.39
C VAL A 106 -11.52 1.14 -0.09
N PRO A 107 -11.90 0.33 -1.09
CA PRO A 107 -11.08 -0.79 -1.51
C PRO A 107 -9.71 -0.19 -1.76
N THR A 108 -8.77 -0.45 -0.85
CA THR A 108 -7.38 -0.10 -1.07
C THR A 108 -7.08 -0.83 -2.35
N PRO A 109 -6.85 -0.11 -3.47
CA PRO A 109 -6.55 -0.80 -4.71
C PRO A 109 -5.37 -1.69 -4.38
N SER A 110 -5.57 -3.00 -4.53
CA SER A 110 -4.50 -3.99 -4.44
C SER A 110 -3.30 -3.38 -5.13
N PRO A 111 -2.10 -3.30 -4.52
CA PRO A 111 -0.97 -2.59 -5.10
C PRO A 111 -0.74 -3.16 -6.49
N THR A 112 -1.21 -2.44 -7.51
CA THR A 112 -1.02 -2.83 -8.89
C THR A 112 0.49 -2.91 -9.05
N PRO A 113 1.02 -4.02 -9.61
CA PRO A 113 2.45 -4.15 -9.85
C PRO A 113 2.96 -2.83 -10.43
N PRO A 114 4.00 -2.21 -9.84
CA PRO A 114 4.42 -0.88 -10.25
C PRO A 114 4.72 -0.91 -11.75
N THR A 115 3.96 -0.12 -12.52
CA THR A 115 4.16 0.00 -13.96
C THR A 115 5.61 0.40 -14.20
N PRO A 116 6.37 -0.34 -15.03
CA PRO A 116 7.75 0.00 -15.29
C PRO A 116 7.83 1.44 -15.84
N PRO A 117 8.85 2.21 -15.44
CA PRO A 117 8.99 3.57 -15.93
C PRO A 117 9.19 3.56 -17.44
N THR A 118 8.54 4.49 -18.13
CA THR A 118 8.73 4.70 -19.57
C THR A 118 9.76 5.80 -19.77
N VAL A 119 10.73 5.57 -20.65
CA VAL A 119 11.80 6.54 -20.94
C VAL A 119 11.56 7.15 -22.32
N TYR A 120 11.59 8.47 -22.40
CA TYR A 120 11.47 9.22 -23.64
C TYR A 120 12.73 10.05 -23.89
N ARG A 121 13.29 9.94 -25.09
CA ARG A 121 14.34 10.83 -25.59
C ARG A 121 13.69 11.94 -26.38
N ILE A 122 13.85 13.16 -25.90
CA ILE A 122 13.25 14.36 -26.48
C ILE A 122 14.35 15.18 -27.13
N CYS A 123 14.16 15.51 -28.41
CA CYS A 123 14.95 16.53 -29.06
C CYS A 123 14.16 17.83 -29.11
N ALA A 124 14.68 18.90 -28.52
CA ALA A 124 14.08 20.22 -28.59
C ALA A 124 14.97 21.15 -29.41
N GLY A 125 14.50 21.69 -30.54
CA GLY A 125 15.36 22.49 -31.41
C GLY A 125 14.68 23.09 -32.61
N GLU A 126 15.44 23.80 -33.46
CA GLU A 126 14.89 24.52 -34.61
C GLU A 126 14.54 23.60 -35.78
N TYR A 127 15.35 22.57 -35.99
CA TYR A 127 15.22 21.64 -37.11
C TYR A 127 15.31 20.20 -36.61
N GLU A 128 14.20 19.46 -36.71
CA GLU A 128 14.14 18.03 -36.36
C GLU A 128 15.20 17.20 -37.10
N ARG A 129 15.49 17.54 -38.37
CA ARG A 129 16.53 16.88 -39.16
C ARG A 129 17.95 16.96 -38.58
N ALA A 130 18.20 17.91 -37.66
CA ALA A 130 19.49 18.02 -36.97
C ALA A 130 19.55 17.14 -35.70
N CYS A 131 18.42 16.60 -35.26
CA CYS A 131 18.34 15.73 -34.11
C CYS A 131 18.87 14.33 -34.45
N PRO A 132 19.66 13.70 -33.56
CA PRO A 132 19.84 12.25 -33.61
C PRO A 132 18.51 11.52 -33.39
N PRO A 133 18.47 10.18 -33.55
CA PRO A 133 17.29 9.39 -33.25
C PRO A 133 16.73 9.69 -31.84
N HIS A 134 15.44 9.98 -31.80
CA HIS A 134 14.70 10.41 -30.63
C HIS A 134 13.23 9.94 -30.74
N ASP A 135 12.50 9.99 -29.64
CA ASP A 135 11.10 9.55 -29.59
C ASP A 135 10.14 10.73 -29.83
N VAL A 136 10.55 11.93 -29.42
CA VAL A 136 9.70 13.14 -29.45
C VAL A 136 10.52 14.35 -29.90
N TYR A 137 10.01 15.07 -30.90
CA TYR A 137 10.55 16.36 -31.29
C TYR A 137 9.70 17.50 -30.72
N LEU A 138 10.37 18.53 -30.19
CA LEU A 138 9.75 19.77 -29.73
C LEU A 138 10.36 20.96 -30.46
N TYR A 139 9.53 21.74 -31.14
CA TYR A 139 10.00 22.96 -31.80
C TYR A 139 10.42 24.02 -30.78
N CYS A 140 11.37 24.87 -31.15
CA CYS A 140 11.92 25.91 -30.29
C CYS A 140 10.88 26.73 -29.52
N GLY A 141 11.16 26.93 -28.24
CA GLY A 141 10.27 27.63 -27.30
C GLY A 141 9.25 26.72 -26.62
N SER A 142 9.10 25.47 -27.06
CA SER A 142 8.28 24.48 -26.35
C SER A 142 8.92 24.10 -25.02
N SER A 143 8.11 23.93 -23.98
CA SER A 143 8.59 23.46 -22.67
C SER A 143 8.57 21.94 -22.61
N ILE A 144 9.73 21.36 -22.33
CA ILE A 144 9.91 19.93 -22.09
C ILE A 144 9.14 19.51 -20.83
N GLU A 145 9.15 20.36 -19.80
CA GLU A 145 8.42 20.16 -18.55
C GLU A 145 6.90 20.21 -18.77
N GLY A 146 6.42 21.13 -19.61
CA GLY A 146 5.01 21.17 -20.02
C GLY A 146 4.60 19.88 -20.72
N TRP A 147 5.39 19.47 -21.72
CA TRP A 147 5.15 18.21 -22.43
C TRP A 147 5.12 16.99 -21.49
N ALA A 148 6.03 16.92 -20.51
CA ALA A 148 6.12 15.82 -19.56
C ALA A 148 4.94 15.81 -18.57
N LYS A 149 4.52 16.98 -18.08
CA LYS A 149 3.36 17.13 -17.19
C LYS A 149 2.06 16.66 -17.83
N ASP A 150 1.91 16.86 -19.14
CA ASP A 150 0.71 16.47 -19.88
C ASP A 150 0.61 14.96 -20.08
N ARG A 151 1.74 14.24 -20.06
CA ARG A 151 1.80 12.79 -20.37
C ARG A 151 2.06 11.89 -19.18
N CYS A 152 2.73 12.42 -18.16
CA CYS A 152 3.27 11.60 -17.08
C CYS A 152 2.59 11.96 -15.78
N THR A 153 2.27 10.93 -14.99
CA THR A 153 1.72 11.12 -13.63
C THR A 153 2.78 11.74 -12.73
N ALA A 154 4.01 11.24 -12.83
CA ALA A 154 5.22 11.88 -12.32
C ALA A 154 6.36 11.70 -13.34
N TYR A 155 7.34 12.61 -13.34
CA TYR A 155 8.48 12.52 -14.24
C TYR A 155 9.78 13.04 -13.63
N THR A 156 10.90 12.53 -14.13
CA THR A 156 12.24 13.06 -13.93
C THR A 156 12.78 13.50 -15.28
N ALA A 157 13.28 14.74 -15.36
CA ALA A 157 13.90 15.28 -16.56
C ALA A 157 15.42 15.36 -16.40
N ARG A 158 16.16 14.89 -17.41
CA ARG A 158 17.62 14.96 -17.44
C ARG A 158 18.08 15.47 -18.80
N ARG A 159 18.71 16.65 -18.82
CA ARG A 159 19.38 17.14 -20.03
C ARG A 159 20.62 16.30 -20.30
N LEU A 160 20.68 15.69 -21.47
CA LEU A 160 21.81 14.89 -21.91
C LEU A 160 22.87 15.79 -22.54
N ASN A 161 22.49 16.57 -23.54
CA ASN A 161 23.39 17.43 -24.30
C ASN A 161 22.67 18.69 -24.80
N THR A 162 23.45 19.73 -25.10
CA THR A 162 22.99 20.93 -25.80
C THR A 162 23.96 21.25 -26.92
N TYR A 163 23.43 21.65 -28.07
CA TYR A 163 24.19 21.97 -29.26
C TYR A 163 23.82 23.37 -29.72
N GLY A 164 24.83 24.14 -30.11
CA GLY A 164 24.62 25.40 -30.81
C GLY A 164 23.92 25.17 -32.16
N GLY A 165 23.37 26.24 -32.71
CA GLY A 165 22.72 26.27 -34.00
C GLY A 165 22.20 27.68 -34.26
N ASN A 166 21.31 27.84 -35.23
CA ASN A 166 20.82 29.17 -35.65
C ASN A 166 20.10 29.94 -34.53
N LYS A 167 18.77 29.91 -34.45
CA LYS A 167 18.01 30.77 -33.53
C LYS A 167 18.07 30.28 -32.09
N CYS A 168 18.10 28.97 -31.90
CA CYS A 168 17.90 28.32 -30.60
C CYS A 168 18.70 27.02 -30.43
N GLY A 169 19.51 26.62 -31.43
CA GLY A 169 20.23 25.35 -31.39
C GLY A 169 19.30 24.14 -31.27
N TYR A 170 19.80 23.08 -30.62
CA TYR A 170 18.95 21.99 -30.13
C TYR A 170 19.51 21.37 -28.84
N SER A 171 18.64 20.80 -28.02
CA SER A 171 18.98 20.00 -26.84
C SER A 171 18.44 18.58 -26.98
N LEU A 172 19.11 17.66 -26.28
CA LEU A 172 18.64 16.30 -26.07
C LEU A 172 18.37 16.12 -24.59
N ASP A 173 17.16 15.72 -24.26
CA ASP A 173 16.70 15.54 -22.91
C ASP A 173 16.09 14.14 -22.77
N GLU A 174 16.25 13.53 -21.62
CA GLU A 174 15.66 12.25 -21.26
C GLU A 174 14.60 12.47 -20.20
N ILE A 175 13.39 11.99 -20.46
CA ILE A 175 12.27 12.04 -19.53
C ILE A 175 11.95 10.62 -19.08
N ILE A 176 12.05 10.38 -17.77
CA ILE A 176 11.66 9.12 -17.15
C ILE A 176 10.29 9.32 -16.50
N CYS A 177 9.26 8.68 -17.03
CA CYS A 177 7.89 8.80 -16.56
C CYS A 177 7.49 7.64 -15.66
N SER A 178 6.99 7.97 -14.47
CA SER A 178 6.38 7.03 -13.54
C SER A 178 4.86 7.10 -13.68
N GLY A 179 4.32 6.21 -14.52
CA GLY A 179 2.91 6.18 -14.90
C GLY A 179 2.57 7.10 -16.08
N SER A 180 1.72 6.61 -16.99
CA SER A 180 1.12 7.38 -18.08
C SER A 180 -0.22 7.96 -17.63
N LYS A 181 -0.52 9.18 -18.07
CA LYS A 181 -1.86 9.78 -17.98
C LYS A 181 -2.75 9.33 -19.12
#